data_AF-A0A958BQF3-F1
#
_entry.id   AF-A0A958BQF3-F1
#
_cell.length_a   1.000
_cell.length_b   1.000
_cell.length_c   1.000
_cell.angle_alpha   90.00
_cell.angle_beta   90.00
_cell.angle_gamma   90.00
#
_symmetry.space_group_name_H-M   'P 1'
#
loop_
_entity.id
_entity.type
_entity.pdbx_description
1 polymer ?
#
loop_
_entity_poly.entity_id
_entity_poly.type
_entity_poly.pdbx_seq_one_letter_code
_entity_poly.pdbx_strand_id
1 'polypeptide(L)'
;MTCFKCKRRFELDPIFVGFELHKLKKKNPSHYQAVCPACRAITKMSVKEMQAELDESAAEIEKMVADYEEEKAKAKAEKKAARKAKTEAKEEETVAEE
;
A
#
# COMPACT_ATOMS: atom_id res chain seq x y z
N MET A 1 9.92 -9.51 -14.62
CA MET A 1 11.03 -9.37 -13.63
C MET A 1 11.75 -10.69 -13.38
N THR A 2 12.98 -10.65 -12.86
CA THR A 2 13.80 -11.86 -12.59
C THR A 2 14.16 -11.99 -11.11
N CYS A 3 13.90 -13.15 -10.50
CA CYS A 3 14.32 -13.41 -9.12
C CYS A 3 15.84 -13.64 -9.01
N PHE A 4 16.55 -12.89 -8.17
CA PHE A 4 18.00 -13.10 -7.97
C PHE A 4 18.36 -14.48 -7.40
N LYS A 5 17.42 -15.14 -6.69
CA LYS A 5 17.69 -16.42 -6.02
C LYS A 5 17.55 -17.63 -6.95
N CYS A 6 16.44 -17.74 -7.67
CA CYS A 6 16.20 -18.86 -8.59
C CYS A 6 16.38 -18.52 -10.07
N LYS A 7 16.72 -17.27 -10.40
CA LYS A 7 16.86 -16.73 -11.76
C LYS A 7 15.63 -16.93 -12.66
N ARG A 8 14.49 -17.33 -12.09
CA ARG A 8 13.24 -17.45 -12.84
C ARG A 8 12.67 -16.07 -13.08
N ARG A 9 12.21 -15.88 -14.32
CA ARG A 9 11.35 -14.76 -14.67
C ARG A 9 9.94 -15.04 -14.20
N PHE A 10 9.30 -14.00 -13.70
CA PHE A 10 7.88 -13.97 -13.38
C PHE A 10 7.35 -12.55 -13.59
N GLU A 11 6.06 -12.46 -13.84
CA GLU A 11 5.37 -11.20 -14.03
C GLU A 11 4.93 -10.65 -12.68
N LEU A 12 5.10 -9.35 -12.54
CA LEU A 12 4.61 -8.55 -11.43
C LEU A 12 3.79 -7.42 -12.04
N ASP A 13 2.70 -7.08 -11.38
CA ASP A 13 1.84 -6.00 -11.83
C ASP A 13 2.56 -4.66 -11.64
N PRO A 14 2.84 -3.90 -12.72
CA PRO A 14 3.57 -2.63 -12.63
C PRO A 14 2.80 -1.58 -11.84
N ILE A 15 1.46 -1.57 -11.90
CA ILE A 15 0.63 -0.61 -11.19
C ILE A 15 0.74 -0.87 -9.68
N PHE A 16 0.60 -2.14 -9.27
CA PHE A 16 0.72 -2.51 -7.86
C PHE A 16 2.12 -2.22 -7.30
N VAL A 17 3.17 -2.56 -8.07
CA VAL A 17 4.56 -2.27 -7.69
C VAL A 17 4.76 -0.76 -7.57
N GLY A 18 4.30 0.03 -8.55
CA GLY A 18 4.40 1.49 -8.54
C GLY A 18 3.71 2.11 -7.32
N PHE A 19 2.50 1.64 -7.00
CA PHE A 19 1.76 2.07 -5.82
C PHE A 19 2.49 1.75 -4.50
N GLU A 20 3.04 0.54 -4.37
CA GLU A 20 3.85 0.15 -3.20
C GLU A 20 5.15 0.96 -3.11
N LEU A 21 5.79 1.26 -4.25
CA LEU A 21 6.96 2.12 -4.30
C LEU A 21 6.63 3.55 -3.86
N HIS A 22 5.45 4.07 -4.19
CA HIS A 22 4.99 5.40 -3.79
C HIS A 22 4.72 5.50 -2.28
N LYS A 23 4.37 4.38 -1.63
CA LYS A 23 4.25 4.30 -0.16
C LYS A 23 5.60 4.31 0.56
N LEU A 24 6.68 3.90 -0.10
CA LEU A 24 8.01 3.96 0.49
C LEU A 24 8.41 5.43 0.60
N LYS A 25 8.76 5.89 1.81
CA LYS A 25 9.28 7.26 2.05
C LYS A 25 10.64 7.55 1.40
N LYS A 26 11.08 6.73 0.45
CA LYS A 26 12.42 6.77 -0.14
C LYS A 26 12.32 7.38 -1.54
N LYS A 27 13.08 8.45 -1.77
CA LYS A 27 12.93 9.32 -2.95
C LYS A 27 13.28 8.69 -4.30
N ASN A 28 13.82 7.47 -4.35
CA ASN A 28 14.13 6.69 -5.57
C ASN A 28 14.49 5.25 -5.18
N PRO A 29 13.52 4.34 -5.01
CA PRO A 29 13.80 2.96 -4.65
C PRO A 29 14.39 2.20 -5.85
N SER A 30 15.66 1.81 -5.78
CA SER A 30 16.28 1.00 -6.84
C SER A 30 15.82 -0.47 -6.84
N HIS A 31 15.23 -0.93 -5.73
CA HIS A 31 14.82 -2.31 -5.55
C HIS A 31 13.43 -2.40 -4.91
N TYR A 32 12.62 -3.33 -5.39
CA TYR A 32 11.34 -3.72 -4.81
C TYR A 32 11.48 -5.09 -4.12
N GLN A 33 10.81 -5.31 -2.98
CA GLN A 33 10.82 -6.60 -2.31
C GLN A 33 9.54 -7.34 -2.64
N ALA A 34 9.65 -8.46 -3.36
CA ALA A 34 8.52 -9.28 -3.79
C ALA A 34 8.71 -10.73 -3.36
N VAL A 35 7.60 -11.42 -3.09
CA VAL A 35 7.61 -12.87 -2.87
C VAL A 35 7.75 -13.57 -4.22
N CYS A 36 8.83 -14.33 -4.39
CA CYS A 36 9.01 -15.12 -5.60
C CYS A 36 8.11 -16.37 -5.53
N PRO A 37 7.24 -16.65 -6.52
CA PRO A 37 6.33 -17.80 -6.50
C PRO A 37 7.08 -19.14 -6.50
N ALA A 38 8.28 -19.18 -7.08
CA ALA A 38 9.12 -20.38 -7.12
C ALA A 38 9.91 -20.59 -5.82
N CYS A 39 10.47 -19.53 -5.24
CA CYS A 39 11.24 -19.64 -3.99
C CYS A 39 10.37 -19.63 -2.73
N ARG A 40 9.13 -19.15 -2.84
CA ARG A 40 8.22 -18.83 -1.71
C ARG A 40 8.90 -17.98 -0.64
N ALA A 41 9.83 -17.12 -1.06
CA ALA A 41 10.66 -16.30 -0.18
C ALA A 41 10.65 -14.86 -0.69
N ILE A 42 10.82 -13.92 0.24
CA ILE A 42 10.97 -12.50 -0.07
C ILE A 42 12.32 -12.32 -0.76
N THR A 43 12.27 -11.75 -1.96
CA THR A 43 13.44 -11.51 -2.80
C THR A 43 13.41 -10.08 -3.31
N LYS A 44 14.57 -9.44 -3.37
CA LYS A 44 14.71 -8.12 -4.00
C LYS A 44 14.55 -8.29 -5.50
N MET A 45 13.98 -7.31 -6.17
CA MET A 45 13.85 -7.22 -7.63
C MET A 45 14.36 -5.85 -8.06
N SER A 46 14.97 -5.77 -9.24
CA SER A 46 15.45 -4.50 -9.79
C SER A 46 14.28 -3.70 -10.34
N VAL A 47 14.06 -2.49 -9.80
CA VAL A 47 13.03 -1.57 -10.32
C VAL A 47 13.42 -1.05 -11.71
N LYS A 48 14.72 -1.01 -12.02
CA LYS A 48 15.23 -0.54 -13.32
C LYS A 48 14.73 -1.36 -14.50
N GLU A 49 14.47 -2.66 -14.30
CA GLU A 49 13.91 -3.52 -15.36
C GLU A 49 12.43 -3.20 -15.67
N MET A 50 11.67 -2.70 -14.68
CA MET A 50 10.27 -2.30 -14.84
C MET A 50 10.08 -0.79 -14.99
N GLN A 51 11.17 0.00 -15.06
CA GLN A 51 11.08 1.45 -15.07
C GLN A 51 10.26 1.98 -16.26
N ALA A 52 10.36 1.34 -17.43
CA ALA A 52 9.58 1.71 -18.60
C ALA A 52 8.07 1.45 -18.40
N GLU A 53 7.72 0.28 -17.85
CA GLU A 53 6.32 -0.09 -17.57
C GLU A 53 5.71 0.81 -16.47
N LEU A 54 6.51 1.19 -15.48
CA LEU A 54 6.13 2.12 -14.42
C LEU A 54 5.91 3.54 -14.95
N ASP A 55 6.72 3.99 -15.90
CA ASP A 55 6.58 5.32 -16.52
C ASP A 55 5.33 5.39 -17.41
N GLU A 56 5.06 4.33 -18.19
CA GLU A 56 3.85 4.21 -19.00
C GLU A 56 2.58 4.18 -18.14
N SER A 57 2.64 3.50 -16.99
CA SER A 57 1.53 3.39 -16.04
C SER A 57 1.49 4.51 -15.00
N ALA A 58 2.36 5.53 -15.10
CA ALA A 58 2.53 6.54 -14.05
C ALA A 58 1.22 7.26 -13.71
N ALA A 59 0.46 7.66 -14.74
CA ALA A 59 -0.82 8.33 -14.56
C ALA A 59 -1.87 7.46 -13.84
N GLU A 60 -1.91 6.16 -14.13
CA GLU A 60 -2.79 5.23 -13.42
C GLU A 60 -2.35 5.01 -11.97
N ILE A 61 -1.04 4.89 -11.74
CA ILE A 61 -0.47 4.76 -10.40
C ILE A 61 -0.84 6.00 -9.57
N GLU A 62 -0.67 7.22 -10.09
CA GLU A 62 -1.04 8.45 -9.40
C GLU A 62 -2.52 8.51 -9.06
N LYS A 63 -3.39 8.11 -9.99
CA LYS A 63 -4.83 8.02 -9.75
C LYS A 63 -5.17 7.03 -8.64
N MET A 64 -4.54 5.85 -8.64
CA MET A 64 -4.75 4.83 -7.62
C MET A 64 -4.22 5.25 -6.25
N VAL A 65 -3.11 5.99 -6.20
CA VAL A 65 -2.58 6.60 -4.97
C VAL A 65 -3.55 7.64 -4.41
N ALA A 66 -4.06 8.53 -5.26
CA ALA A 66 -5.00 9.58 -4.85
C ALA A 66 -6.30 8.98 -4.28
N ASP A 67 -6.87 8.00 -4.97
CA ASP A 67 -8.09 7.29 -4.54
C ASP A 67 -7.88 6.60 -3.19
N TYR A 68 -6.74 5.91 -3.03
CA TYR A 68 -6.37 5.26 -1.77
C TYR A 68 -6.16 6.24 -0.61
N GLU A 69 -5.56 7.42 -0.85
CA GLU A 69 -5.40 8.45 0.18
C GLU A 69 -6.76 9.03 0.62
N GLU A 70 -7.68 9.24 -0.32
CA GLU A 70 -9.04 9.70 -0.05
C GLU A 70 -9.84 8.68 0.78
N GLU A 71 -9.86 7.43 0.35
CA GLU A 71 -10.48 6.30 1.07
C GLU A 71 -9.92 6.16 2.49
N LYS A 72 -8.60 6.27 2.64
CA LYS A 72 -7.93 6.21 3.95
C LYS A 72 -8.29 7.40 4.84
N ALA A 73 -8.51 8.60 4.27
CA ALA A 73 -8.97 9.76 5.01
C ALA A 73 -10.41 9.59 5.50
N LYS A 74 -11.31 9.10 4.64
CA LYS A 74 -12.70 8.77 4.99
C LYS A 74 -12.78 7.71 6.09
N ALA A 75 -12.05 6.60 5.93
CA ALA A 75 -12.00 5.53 6.93
C ALA A 75 -11.46 6.01 8.29
N LYS A 76 -10.52 6.97 8.32
CA LYS A 76 -10.06 7.60 9.57
C LYS A 76 -11.10 8.51 10.19
N ALA A 77 -11.86 9.26 9.38
CA ALA A 77 -12.93 10.12 9.86
C ALA A 77 -14.07 9.31 10.49
N GLU A 78 -14.51 8.24 9.82
CA GLU A 78 -15.52 7.32 10.36
C GLU A 78 -15.07 6.64 11.64
N LYS A 79 -13.83 6.13 11.69
CA LYS A 79 -13.29 5.53 12.92
C LYS A 79 -13.24 6.53 14.08
N LYS A 80 -12.95 7.81 13.83
CA LYS A 80 -12.99 8.86 14.86
C LYS A 80 -14.42 9.15 15.31
N ALA A 81 -15.38 9.26 14.37
CA ALA A 81 -16.78 9.48 14.69
C ALA A 81 -17.38 8.32 15.50
N ALA A 82 -17.12 7.08 15.10
CA ALA A 82 -17.55 5.88 15.82
C ALA A 82 -16.92 5.77 17.22
N ARG A 83 -15.67 6.21 17.39
CA ARG A 83 -15.04 6.28 18.72
C ARG A 83 -15.68 7.35 19.61
N LYS A 84 -15.99 8.53 19.06
CA LYS A 84 -16.62 9.63 19.80
C LYS A 84 -18.02 9.24 20.27
N ALA A 85 -18.84 8.68 19.39
CA ALA A 85 -20.18 8.19 19.71
C ALA A 85 -20.18 7.09 20.78
N LYS A 86 -19.17 6.19 20.76
CA LYS A 86 -19.02 5.16 21.81
C LYS A 86 -18.56 5.73 23.16
N THR A 87 -17.79 6.81 23.17
CA THR A 87 -17.38 7.47 24.42
C THR A 87 -18.55 8.26 25.01
N GLU A 88 -19.30 8.99 24.17
CA GLU A 88 -20.47 9.78 24.60
C GLU A 88 -21.60 8.89 25.15
N ALA A 89 -21.89 7.74 24.52
CA ALA A 89 -22.87 6.78 25.03
C ALA A 89 -22.45 6.10 26.35
N LYS A 90 -21.14 5.94 26.58
CA LYS A 90 -20.62 5.38 27.84
C LYS A 90 -20.63 6.40 28.98
N GLU A 91 -20.51 7.69 28.67
CA GLU A 91 -20.54 8.78 29.66
C GLU A 91 -21.97 9.06 30.15
N GLU A 92 -22.98 8.97 29.27
CA GLU A 92 -24.40 9.06 29.66
C GLU A 92 -24.86 7.89 30.54
N GLU A 93 -24.39 6.67 30.30
CA GLU A 93 -24.75 5.49 31.10
C GLU A 93 -24.15 5.54 32.52
N THR A 94 -22.97 6.14 32.70
CA THR A 94 -22.34 6.28 34.03
C THR A 94 -22.91 7.40 34.91
N VAL A 95 -23.66 8.36 34.35
CA VAL A 95 -24.26 9.48 35.10
C VAL A 95 -25.71 9.18 35.51
N ALA A 96 -26.34 8.15 34.94
CA ALA A 96 -27.70 7.74 35.27
C ALA A 96 -27.80 6.71 36.41
N GLU A 97 -26.66 6.22 36.94
CA GLU A 97 -26.61 5.18 37.99
C GLU A 97 -26.05 5.69 39.35
N GLU A 98 -25.96 7.01 39.57
CA GLU A 98 -25.68 7.66 40.87
C GLU A 98 -26.90 8.34 41.50
#